data_AF-K1Q5M8-F1
#
_entry.id   AF-K1Q5M8-F1
#
_cell.length_a   1.000
_cell.length_b   1.000
_cell.length_c   1.000
_cell.angle_alpha   90.00
_cell.angle_beta   90.00
_cell.angle_gamma   90.00
#
_symmetry.space_group_name_H-M   'P 1'
#
loop_
_entity.id
_entity.type
_entity.pdbx_description
1 polymer ?
#
loop_
_entity_poly.entity_id
_entity_poly.type
_entity_poly.pdbx_seq_one_letter_code
_entity_poly.pdbx_strand_id
1 'polypeptide(L)'
;MGRFWNRVYWILLVCPITCGLEDLNLPESHLSFYLRNHPEVAQRCQQDESCPYKSFLDEKRCWGYEDFCDSTSRLNSTSCPEPSMGWTKDKESQLDLFWKSVDFGYVLERRRELKTICSPKTQEDSLLECVRYTRFCHGKNLFFDFTKPGMFAGQDRFKENMFDENLRFSQDSFNNGVIGGHCDLDLESLRAEGEHKSALQSWYAEVEHFTSLPFRPIQDGHCDVIIDKPVYFMKLDAGVNMYHHFCDFINLYTSNHLNNSFSTDVFIVMWDTSTMGYSDLFSETWKAFTDYPIIRLHEYDKKRVCVRDAVFSLLPRMRYGMYYNQPLVYGCHGSSLFEAFNQHLAHRLKLTQHGPLENKIRITLLSRKTKYRNILNEDELVKAMKTVGEFEVQVVTYNR
;
A
#
# COMPACT_ATOMS: atom_id res chain seq x y z
N MET A 1 30.77 54.36 -43.43
CA MET A 1 30.78 52.88 -43.32
C MET A 1 30.77 52.52 -41.84
N GLY A 2 29.56 52.31 -41.29
CA GLY A 2 29.30 52.20 -39.86
C GLY A 2 29.27 50.75 -39.37
N ARG A 3 29.90 50.51 -38.21
CA ARG A 3 29.90 49.23 -37.49
C ARG A 3 28.55 49.01 -36.80
N PHE A 4 27.87 47.92 -37.13
CA PHE A 4 26.70 47.43 -36.39
C PHE A 4 27.16 46.44 -35.31
N TRP A 5 26.88 46.77 -34.05
CA TRP A 5 26.94 45.85 -32.91
C TRP A 5 25.56 45.17 -32.78
N ASN A 6 25.48 43.85 -32.97
CA ASN A 6 24.31 43.08 -32.57
C ASN A 6 24.51 42.60 -31.13
N ARG A 7 23.80 43.22 -30.18
CA ARG A 7 23.61 42.69 -28.82
C ARG A 7 22.52 41.62 -28.86
N VAL A 8 22.90 40.37 -28.68
CA VAL A 8 21.96 39.29 -28.38
C VAL A 8 21.67 39.34 -26.87
N TYR A 9 20.45 39.71 -26.51
CA TYR A 9 19.97 39.63 -25.13
C TYR A 9 19.52 38.19 -24.86
N TRP A 10 20.27 37.47 -24.03
CA TRP A 10 19.81 36.23 -23.43
C TRP A 10 18.75 36.57 -22.38
N ILE A 11 17.49 36.36 -22.73
CA ILE A 11 16.41 36.33 -21.74
C ILE A 11 16.55 35.00 -20.99
N LEU A 12 17.25 35.05 -19.86
CA LEU A 12 17.14 34.01 -18.83
C LEU A 12 15.71 34.08 -18.29
N LEU A 13 14.84 33.20 -18.80
CA LEU A 13 13.62 32.82 -18.12
C LEU A 13 14.02 32.09 -16.83
N VAL A 14 14.29 32.87 -15.78
CA VAL A 14 14.26 32.39 -14.41
C VAL A 14 12.80 32.05 -14.15
N CYS A 15 12.43 30.79 -14.35
CA CYS A 15 11.17 30.27 -13.84
C CYS A 15 11.24 30.44 -12.32
N PRO A 16 10.42 31.28 -11.68
CA PRO A 16 10.36 31.28 -10.24
C PRO A 16 9.89 29.89 -9.85
N ILE A 17 10.70 29.17 -9.06
CA ILE A 17 10.26 27.98 -8.34
C ILE A 17 9.29 28.49 -7.27
N THR A 18 8.10 28.90 -7.68
CA THR A 18 6.91 28.88 -6.82
C THR A 18 6.30 27.50 -7.00
N CYS A 19 7.03 26.47 -6.56
CA CYS A 19 6.42 25.19 -6.28
C CYS A 19 5.76 25.38 -4.91
N GLY A 20 4.55 25.95 -4.90
CA GLY A 20 3.71 25.94 -3.70
C GLY A 20 3.63 24.49 -3.20
N LEU A 21 3.53 24.30 -1.88
CA LEU A 21 3.33 22.96 -1.32
C LEU A 21 2.16 22.32 -2.11
N GLU A 22 2.43 21.24 -2.84
CA GLU A 22 1.36 20.47 -3.48
C GLU A 22 0.30 20.19 -2.42
N ASP A 23 -0.98 20.34 -2.78
CA ASP A 23 -2.06 20.02 -1.86
C ASP A 23 -1.83 18.60 -1.37
N LEU A 24 -1.48 18.45 -0.08
CA LEU A 24 -1.10 17.17 0.51
C LEU A 24 -2.24 16.15 0.33
N ASN A 25 -3.46 16.62 0.05
CA ASN A 25 -4.67 15.82 -0.18
C ASN A 25 -4.83 14.81 0.96
N LEU A 26 -4.52 15.24 2.18
CA LEU A 26 -4.66 14.43 3.38
C LEU A 26 -5.87 14.93 4.17
N PRO A 27 -6.57 14.04 4.90
CA PRO A 27 -7.55 14.46 5.89
C PRO A 27 -6.94 15.49 6.84
N GLU A 28 -7.71 16.52 7.23
CA GLU A 28 -7.22 17.53 8.19
C GLU A 28 -6.73 16.87 9.50
N SER A 29 -7.42 15.82 9.95
CA SER A 29 -7.05 15.02 11.12
C SER A 29 -5.71 14.31 11.02
N HIS A 30 -5.13 14.20 9.81
CA HIS A 30 -3.84 13.55 9.57
C HIS A 30 -2.69 14.55 9.39
N LEU A 31 -2.98 15.84 9.16
CA LEU A 31 -1.98 16.82 8.75
C LEU A 31 -0.89 17.03 9.80
N SER A 32 -1.25 17.17 11.08
CA SER A 32 -0.27 17.37 12.14
C SER A 32 0.65 16.15 12.32
N PHE A 33 0.09 14.94 12.22
CA PHE A 33 0.84 13.69 12.23
C PHE A 33 1.81 13.59 11.04
N TYR A 34 1.32 13.88 9.83
CA TYR A 34 2.12 13.81 8.61
C TYR A 34 3.26 14.83 8.61
N LEU A 35 2.97 16.11 8.92
CA LEU A 35 3.94 17.19 8.90
C LEU A 35 5.06 16.97 9.92
N ARG A 36 4.74 16.48 11.13
CA ARG A 36 5.77 16.18 12.13
C ARG A 36 6.67 15.01 11.70
N ASN A 37 6.11 14.04 10.97
CA ASN A 37 6.85 12.89 10.43
C ASN A 37 7.60 13.23 9.11
N HIS A 38 7.38 14.42 8.52
CA HIS A 38 8.04 14.92 7.30
C HIS A 38 8.61 16.33 7.53
N PRO A 39 9.70 16.46 8.32
CA PRO A 39 10.24 17.76 8.73
C PRO A 39 10.62 18.66 7.56
N GLU A 40 11.04 18.10 6.43
CA GLU A 40 11.34 18.83 5.20
C GLU A 40 10.10 19.46 4.54
N VAL A 41 8.93 18.82 4.66
CA VAL A 41 7.65 19.38 4.22
C VAL A 41 7.19 20.45 5.20
N ALA A 42 7.30 20.18 6.50
CA ALA A 42 6.95 21.14 7.55
C ALA A 42 7.77 22.42 7.45
N GLN A 43 9.09 22.31 7.23
CA GLN A 43 9.98 23.46 7.08
C GLN A 43 9.64 24.29 5.85
N ARG A 44 9.32 23.66 4.71
CA ARG A 44 8.86 24.37 3.51
C ARG A 44 7.55 25.11 3.77
N CYS A 45 6.58 24.47 4.43
CA CYS A 45 5.31 25.10 4.80
C CYS A 45 5.50 26.28 5.77
N GLN A 46 6.45 26.19 6.69
CA GLN A 46 6.77 27.27 7.63
C GLN A 46 7.33 28.51 6.90
N GLN A 47 8.17 28.29 5.89
CA GLN A 47 8.80 29.35 5.10
C GLN A 47 7.84 30.01 4.09
N ASP A 48 6.92 29.23 3.54
CA ASP A 48 5.92 29.73 2.59
C ASP A 48 4.83 30.53 3.33
N GLU A 49 4.75 31.84 3.07
CA GLU A 49 3.71 32.71 3.66
C GLU A 49 2.28 32.22 3.37
N SER A 50 2.08 31.59 2.22
CA SER A 50 0.78 31.14 1.69
C SER A 50 0.42 29.69 2.04
N CYS A 51 1.26 28.96 2.78
CA CYS A 51 0.97 27.57 3.11
C CYS A 51 -0.34 27.44 3.91
N PRO A 52 -1.33 26.67 3.43
CA PRO A 52 -2.62 26.53 4.11
C PRO A 52 -2.54 25.68 5.39
N TYR A 53 -1.43 24.96 5.61
CA TYR A 53 -1.30 23.98 6.70
C TYR A 53 -0.56 24.51 7.94
N LYS A 54 -0.32 25.82 8.03
CA LYS A 54 0.45 26.42 9.13
C LYS A 54 -0.11 26.11 10.52
N SER A 55 -1.45 26.08 10.65
CA SER A 55 -2.11 25.78 11.92
C SER A 55 -1.78 24.39 12.47
N PHE A 56 -1.35 23.46 11.61
CA PHE A 56 -1.02 22.08 11.99
C PHE A 56 0.45 21.89 12.37
N LEU A 57 1.32 22.89 12.17
CA LEU A 57 2.76 22.79 12.45
C LEU A 57 3.08 22.80 13.96
N ASP A 58 2.27 23.49 14.76
CA ASP A 58 2.49 23.63 16.21
C ASP A 58 2.01 22.42 17.01
N GLU A 59 1.24 21.54 16.39
CA GLU A 59 0.68 20.35 17.02
C GLU A 59 1.74 19.25 17.21
N LYS A 60 1.98 18.89 18.46
CA LYS A 60 2.88 17.78 18.82
C LYS A 60 2.19 16.42 18.73
N ARG A 61 1.60 16.09 17.57
CA ARG A 61 0.97 14.79 17.28
C ARG A 61 1.92 13.86 16.51
N CYS A 62 1.77 12.55 16.63
CA CYS A 62 2.59 11.56 15.90
C CYS A 62 1.86 10.22 15.82
N TRP A 63 2.19 9.38 14.84
CA TRP A 63 1.46 8.13 14.62
C TRP A 63 1.76 7.08 15.70
N GLY A 64 2.96 7.13 16.29
CA GLY A 64 3.39 6.24 17.36
C GLY A 64 4.56 5.34 16.99
N TYR A 65 4.87 5.23 15.71
CA TYR A 65 6.00 4.44 15.23
C TYR A 65 7.27 5.27 15.03
N GLU A 66 7.20 6.59 15.21
CA GLU A 66 8.36 7.49 15.12
C GLU A 66 9.16 7.47 16.42
N ASP A 67 10.49 7.51 16.33
CA ASP A 67 11.38 7.42 17.50
C ASP A 67 11.18 8.57 18.52
N PHE A 68 10.72 9.74 18.03
CA PHE A 68 10.45 10.92 18.86
C PHE A 68 9.04 10.91 19.49
N CYS A 69 8.23 9.87 19.26
CA CYS A 69 6.81 9.87 19.59
C CYS A 69 6.49 9.35 21.00
N ASP A 70 6.17 10.27 21.90
CA ASP A 70 5.63 9.96 23.23
C ASP A 70 4.23 9.32 23.14
N SER A 71 3.91 8.40 24.05
CA SER A 71 2.61 7.71 24.08
C SER A 71 1.41 8.66 24.22
N THR A 72 1.59 9.78 24.91
CA THR A 72 0.55 10.82 25.10
C THR A 72 0.28 11.64 23.83
N SER A 73 1.22 11.63 22.89
CA SER A 73 1.14 12.39 21.63
C SER A 73 0.55 11.59 20.47
N ARG A 74 0.31 10.29 20.68
CA ARG A 74 -0.20 9.36 19.66
C ARG A 74 -1.67 9.59 19.36
N LEU A 75 -2.10 9.22 18.15
CA LEU A 75 -3.52 8.97 17.92
C LEU A 75 -3.89 7.75 18.75
N ASN A 76 -4.86 7.90 19.65
CA ASN A 76 -5.26 6.85 20.54
C ASN A 76 -6.77 6.86 20.72
N SER A 77 -7.41 6.00 19.94
CA SER A 77 -8.85 5.73 20.04
C SER A 77 -9.12 4.39 20.73
N THR A 78 -8.06 3.75 21.25
CA THR A 78 -8.14 2.42 21.84
C THR A 78 -8.86 2.48 23.18
N SER A 79 -9.82 1.59 23.35
CA SER A 79 -10.51 1.35 24.61
C SER A 79 -10.52 -0.13 24.89
N CYS A 80 -10.06 -0.50 26.08
CA CYS A 80 -10.20 -1.85 26.61
C CYS A 80 -11.05 -1.78 27.88
N PRO A 81 -12.38 -1.91 27.84
CA PRO A 81 -13.18 -1.90 29.07
C PRO A 81 -13.11 -3.22 29.84
N GLU A 82 -12.90 -4.34 29.15
CA GLU A 82 -12.95 -5.67 29.74
C GLU A 82 -11.56 -6.19 30.14
N PRO A 83 -11.46 -7.08 31.14
CA PRO A 83 -10.19 -7.71 31.52
C PRO A 83 -9.67 -8.61 30.40
N SER A 84 -8.36 -8.83 30.37
CA SER A 84 -7.69 -9.66 29.35
C SER A 84 -8.01 -11.16 29.44
N MET A 85 -8.83 -11.60 30.41
CA MET A 85 -9.17 -13.01 30.64
C MET A 85 -7.96 -13.95 30.71
N GLY A 86 -6.83 -13.45 31.24
CA GLY A 86 -5.59 -14.22 31.41
C GLY A 86 -4.64 -14.21 30.20
N TRP A 87 -4.98 -13.53 29.11
CA TRP A 87 -4.11 -13.39 27.93
C TRP A 87 -2.92 -12.46 28.19
N THR A 88 -3.09 -11.51 29.10
CA THR A 88 -2.02 -10.61 29.56
C THR A 88 -2.03 -10.50 31.08
N LYS A 89 -0.87 -10.14 31.65
CA LYS A 89 -0.68 -10.05 33.11
C LYS A 89 -1.50 -8.93 33.74
N ASP A 90 -1.60 -7.79 33.06
CA ASP A 90 -2.21 -6.57 33.53
C ASP A 90 -2.81 -5.76 32.37
N LYS A 91 -3.45 -4.64 32.72
CA LYS A 91 -4.17 -3.77 31.79
C LYS A 91 -3.25 -3.05 30.81
N GLU A 92 -2.08 -2.62 31.28
CA GLU A 92 -1.09 -1.95 30.45
C GLU A 92 -0.56 -2.88 29.37
N SER A 93 -0.25 -4.13 29.74
CA SER A 93 0.14 -5.19 28.81
C SER A 93 -0.96 -5.52 27.79
N GLN A 94 -2.24 -5.43 28.17
CA GLN A 94 -3.37 -5.62 27.26
C GLN A 94 -3.44 -4.50 26.20
N LEU A 95 -3.29 -3.25 26.64
CA LEU A 95 -3.25 -2.08 25.76
C LEU A 95 -2.04 -2.10 24.84
N ASP A 96 -0.86 -2.45 25.36
CA ASP A 96 0.37 -2.58 24.58
C ASP A 96 0.25 -3.70 23.54
N LEU A 97 -0.31 -4.85 23.91
CA LEU A 97 -0.57 -5.95 22.97
C LEU A 97 -1.52 -5.50 21.85
N PHE A 98 -2.62 -4.82 22.19
CA PHE A 98 -3.53 -4.26 21.19
C PHE A 98 -2.78 -3.31 20.26
N TRP A 99 -2.07 -2.33 20.81
CA TRP A 99 -1.37 -1.33 20.03
C TRP A 99 -0.33 -1.95 19.08
N LYS A 100 0.45 -2.92 19.54
CA LYS A 100 1.48 -3.62 18.74
C LYS A 100 0.92 -4.59 17.69
N SER A 101 -0.27 -5.14 17.91
CA SER A 101 -0.82 -6.19 17.03
C SER A 101 -1.87 -5.70 16.04
N VAL A 102 -2.62 -4.64 16.39
CA VAL A 102 -3.80 -4.21 15.62
C VAL A 102 -3.88 -2.70 15.36
N ASP A 103 -2.90 -1.93 15.84
CA ASP A 103 -2.84 -0.46 15.66
C ASP A 103 -1.46 -0.04 15.09
N PHE A 104 -1.11 1.24 15.13
CA PHE A 104 0.15 1.78 14.62
C PHE A 104 1.42 1.16 15.21
N GLY A 105 1.34 0.53 16.39
CA GLY A 105 2.44 -0.28 16.91
C GLY A 105 2.79 -1.46 16.01
N TYR A 106 1.84 -1.97 15.22
CA TYR A 106 2.13 -2.96 14.18
C TYR A 106 3.12 -2.43 13.15
N VAL A 107 2.94 -1.19 12.70
CA VAL A 107 3.86 -0.53 11.75
C VAL A 107 5.25 -0.42 12.37
N LEU A 108 5.34 -0.01 13.65
CA LEU A 108 6.61 0.05 14.37
C LEU A 108 7.33 -1.30 14.40
N GLU A 109 6.61 -2.37 14.74
CA GLU A 109 7.20 -3.71 14.80
C GLU A 109 7.66 -4.19 13.41
N ARG A 110 6.93 -3.90 12.34
CA ARG A 110 7.39 -4.20 10.97
C ARG A 110 8.61 -3.37 10.55
N ARG A 111 8.67 -2.09 10.95
CA ARG A 111 9.85 -1.24 10.68
C ARG A 111 11.10 -1.76 11.38
N ARG A 112 10.97 -2.27 12.61
CA ARG A 112 12.07 -2.89 13.36
C ARG A 112 12.58 -4.20 12.76
N GLU A 113 11.73 -4.89 11.99
CA GLU A 113 12.10 -6.10 11.27
C GLU A 113 12.80 -5.84 9.93
N LEU A 114 12.83 -4.59 9.46
CA LEU A 114 13.38 -4.25 8.15
C LEU A 114 14.89 -4.54 8.10
N LYS A 115 15.29 -5.35 7.12
CA LYS A 115 16.68 -5.75 6.91
C LYS A 115 17.05 -5.55 5.44
N THR A 116 18.22 -4.96 5.21
CA THR A 116 18.82 -4.90 3.87
C THR A 116 19.29 -6.29 3.46
N ILE A 117 18.74 -6.81 2.36
CA ILE A 117 19.09 -8.10 1.75
C ILE A 117 20.10 -7.90 0.61
N CYS A 118 19.97 -6.81 -0.13
CA CYS A 118 20.81 -6.46 -1.28
C CYS A 118 21.27 -5.01 -1.09
N SER A 119 22.57 -4.83 -0.80
CA SER A 119 23.15 -3.55 -0.41
C SER A 119 23.81 -2.84 -1.60
N PRO A 120 23.44 -1.57 -1.89
CA PRO A 120 24.06 -0.80 -2.97
C PRO A 120 25.44 -0.27 -2.56
N LYS A 121 26.36 -0.11 -3.52
CA LYS A 121 27.63 0.61 -3.31
C LYS A 121 27.52 2.08 -3.73
N THR A 122 26.64 2.38 -4.68
CA THR A 122 26.35 3.71 -5.23
C THR A 122 24.84 3.95 -5.34
N GLN A 123 24.41 5.17 -5.63
CA GLN A 123 22.97 5.47 -5.81
C GLN A 123 22.35 4.84 -7.07
N GLU A 124 23.20 4.44 -8.02
CA GLU A 124 22.80 3.79 -9.27
C GLU A 124 22.68 2.27 -9.12
N ASP A 125 23.23 1.74 -8.03
CA ASP A 125 23.13 0.33 -7.67
C ASP A 125 21.74 -0.01 -7.15
N SER A 126 21.46 -1.30 -7.08
CA SER A 126 20.19 -1.81 -6.62
C SER A 126 20.16 -1.96 -5.11
N LEU A 127 18.97 -1.78 -4.54
CA LEU A 127 18.66 -1.99 -3.13
C LEU A 127 17.51 -2.99 -3.05
N LEU A 128 17.56 -3.91 -2.08
CA LEU A 128 16.39 -4.63 -1.61
C LEU A 128 16.43 -4.72 -0.09
N GLU A 129 15.40 -4.20 0.55
CA GLU A 129 15.20 -4.27 1.98
C GLU A 129 13.85 -4.90 2.25
N CYS A 130 13.79 -5.87 3.15
CA CYS A 130 12.58 -6.62 3.42
C CYS A 130 12.35 -6.71 4.92
N VAL A 131 11.08 -6.67 5.33
CA VAL A 131 10.70 -7.12 6.67
C VAL A 131 10.72 -8.64 6.73
N ARG A 132 10.69 -9.18 7.95
CA ARG A 132 10.71 -10.62 8.20
C ARG A 132 9.68 -11.37 7.35
N TYR A 133 10.10 -12.50 6.83
CA TYR A 133 9.42 -13.38 5.89
C TYR A 133 9.07 -12.74 4.56
N THR A 134 9.74 -11.65 4.18
CA THR A 134 9.49 -10.89 2.93
C THR A 134 8.02 -10.48 2.78
N ARG A 135 7.37 -10.13 3.89
CA ARG A 135 5.96 -9.69 3.90
C ARG A 135 5.77 -8.30 3.31
N PHE A 136 6.81 -7.51 3.34
CA PHE A 136 6.92 -6.19 2.74
C PHE A 136 8.38 -6.03 2.33
N CYS A 137 8.62 -5.47 1.15
CA CYS A 137 9.95 -5.11 0.72
C CYS A 137 9.94 -3.75 0.03
N HIS A 138 11.02 -3.00 0.19
CA HIS A 138 11.34 -1.83 -0.61
C HIS A 138 12.57 -2.13 -1.46
N GLY A 139 12.57 -1.70 -2.71
CA GLY A 139 13.73 -1.88 -3.56
C GLY A 139 13.94 -0.73 -4.53
N LYS A 140 15.19 -0.56 -4.93
CA LYS A 140 15.60 0.47 -5.90
C LYS A 140 16.36 -0.14 -7.05
N ASN A 141 16.18 0.45 -8.24
CA ASN A 141 16.84 0.05 -9.48
C ASN A 141 16.75 -1.47 -9.73
N LEU A 142 15.56 -2.03 -9.57
CA LEU A 142 15.33 -3.47 -9.71
C LEU A 142 15.16 -3.85 -11.18
N PHE A 143 15.63 -5.05 -11.52
CA PHE A 143 15.49 -5.68 -12.83
C PHE A 143 14.50 -6.83 -12.75
N PHE A 144 13.62 -6.92 -13.74
CA PHE A 144 12.68 -8.02 -13.93
C PHE A 144 12.76 -8.51 -15.38
N ASP A 145 12.97 -9.80 -15.58
CA ASP A 145 12.98 -10.43 -16.91
C ASP A 145 11.68 -11.20 -17.16
N PHE A 146 10.71 -10.57 -17.82
CA PHE A 146 9.46 -11.23 -18.19
C PHE A 146 9.51 -11.87 -19.58
N THR A 147 10.70 -12.13 -20.12
CA THR A 147 10.86 -12.71 -21.48
C THR A 147 10.67 -14.22 -21.54
N LYS A 148 10.70 -14.91 -20.40
CA LYS A 148 10.62 -16.37 -20.38
C LYS A 148 9.26 -16.88 -20.89
N PRO A 149 9.23 -17.84 -21.83
CA PRO A 149 7.99 -18.40 -22.34
C PRO A 149 7.14 -19.03 -21.22
N GLY A 150 5.84 -18.78 -21.25
CA GLY A 150 4.89 -19.45 -20.34
C GLY A 150 4.71 -18.78 -18.97
N MET A 151 5.44 -17.71 -18.66
CA MET A 151 5.25 -16.94 -17.41
C MET A 151 3.79 -16.51 -17.23
N PHE A 152 3.19 -15.96 -18.29
CA PHE A 152 1.78 -15.54 -18.30
C PHE A 152 0.84 -16.55 -18.98
N ALA A 153 1.24 -17.81 -19.15
CA ALA A 153 0.37 -18.83 -19.77
C ALA A 153 -0.40 -19.61 -18.68
N GLY A 154 -1.70 -19.36 -18.51
CA GLY A 154 -2.54 -20.17 -17.62
C GLY A 154 -3.62 -19.41 -16.85
N GLN A 155 -4.23 -20.11 -15.90
CA GLN A 155 -5.31 -19.62 -15.03
C GLN A 155 -4.84 -19.36 -13.59
N ASP A 156 -3.61 -19.77 -13.26
CA ASP A 156 -3.04 -19.52 -11.93
C ASP A 156 -2.64 -18.05 -11.82
N ARG A 157 -3.16 -17.37 -10.78
CA ARG A 157 -2.94 -15.95 -10.51
C ARG A 157 -1.60 -15.71 -9.81
N PHE A 158 -1.12 -16.68 -9.03
CA PHE A 158 0.07 -16.55 -8.19
C PHE A 158 0.98 -17.77 -8.37
N LYS A 159 1.57 -17.89 -9.56
CA LYS A 159 2.54 -18.94 -9.86
C LYS A 159 3.79 -18.81 -8.97
N GLU A 160 3.81 -19.51 -7.84
CA GLU A 160 4.93 -19.50 -6.89
C GLU A 160 6.22 -20.09 -7.47
N ASN A 161 6.13 -20.83 -8.57
CA ASN A 161 7.26 -21.39 -9.31
C ASN A 161 7.56 -20.62 -10.61
N MET A 162 7.00 -19.41 -10.79
CA MET A 162 7.19 -18.61 -12.01
C MET A 162 8.67 -18.38 -12.33
N PHE A 163 9.53 -18.37 -11.30
CA PHE A 163 10.96 -18.13 -11.41
C PHE A 163 11.81 -19.37 -11.08
N ASP A 164 11.19 -20.54 -10.90
CA ASP A 164 11.90 -21.80 -10.63
C ASP A 164 12.66 -22.26 -11.88
N GLU A 165 13.97 -22.42 -11.73
CA GLU A 165 14.90 -22.91 -12.76
C GLU A 165 14.52 -24.31 -13.30
N ASN A 166 13.74 -25.09 -12.55
CA ASN A 166 13.36 -26.46 -12.92
C ASN A 166 12.20 -26.56 -13.91
N LEU A 167 11.63 -25.45 -14.39
CA LEU A 167 10.72 -25.43 -15.55
C LEU A 167 11.50 -25.64 -16.87
N ARG A 168 12.09 -26.83 -16.99
CA ARG A 168 12.55 -27.62 -18.16
C ARG A 168 12.61 -26.97 -19.56
N PHE A 169 13.20 -25.79 -19.73
CA PHE A 169 13.65 -25.36 -21.06
C PHE A 169 15.01 -24.63 -21.00
N SER A 170 16.00 -25.32 -21.57
CA SER A 170 17.39 -24.96 -21.84
C SER A 170 18.39 -25.07 -20.69
N GLN A 171 19.33 -26.00 -20.88
CA GLN A 171 20.47 -26.32 -20.02
C GLN A 171 21.74 -25.56 -20.43
N ASP A 172 21.64 -24.54 -21.28
CA ASP A 172 22.81 -23.84 -21.80
C ASP A 172 22.69 -22.32 -21.57
N SER A 173 23.60 -21.80 -20.76
CA SER A 173 23.91 -20.37 -20.49
C SER A 173 23.16 -19.73 -19.30
N PHE A 174 23.86 -19.62 -18.15
CA PHE A 174 23.54 -18.74 -16.99
C PHE A 174 22.05 -18.42 -16.76
N ASN A 175 21.34 -19.28 -16.03
CA ASN A 175 19.90 -19.09 -15.76
C ASN A 175 19.60 -18.45 -14.38
N ASN A 176 20.42 -17.46 -13.98
CA ASN A 176 20.21 -16.63 -12.78
C ASN A 176 19.56 -15.28 -13.20
N GLY A 177 18.58 -14.75 -12.47
CA GLY A 177 18.21 -13.32 -12.61
C GLY A 177 16.90 -12.99 -13.32
N VAL A 178 15.81 -13.70 -13.04
CA VAL A 178 14.47 -13.24 -13.46
C VAL A 178 13.99 -12.03 -12.65
N ILE A 179 14.45 -11.94 -11.41
CA ILE A 179 14.44 -10.72 -10.61
C ILE A 179 15.85 -10.51 -10.04
N GLY A 180 16.34 -9.28 -10.04
CA GLY A 180 17.68 -9.01 -9.54
C GLY A 180 18.06 -7.54 -9.52
N GLY A 181 19.31 -7.31 -9.18
CA GLY A 181 19.88 -5.97 -9.10
C GLY A 181 21.40 -5.99 -8.96
N HIS A 182 22.05 -4.88 -9.30
CA HIS A 182 23.49 -4.72 -9.10
C HIS A 182 23.77 -4.32 -7.65
N CYS A 183 24.15 -5.28 -6.79
CA CYS A 183 24.34 -5.04 -5.36
C CYS A 183 25.17 -6.13 -4.69
N ASP A 184 25.53 -5.93 -3.43
CA ASP A 184 26.05 -6.98 -2.55
C ASP A 184 24.88 -7.74 -1.91
N LEU A 185 24.66 -8.99 -2.34
CA LEU A 185 23.50 -9.80 -1.96
C LEU A 185 23.84 -10.75 -0.80
N ASP A 186 23.12 -10.61 0.30
CA ASP A 186 23.16 -11.55 1.42
C ASP A 186 22.18 -12.70 1.18
N LEU A 187 22.67 -13.71 0.45
CA LEU A 187 21.88 -14.88 0.06
C LEU A 187 21.45 -15.75 1.25
N GLU A 188 22.27 -15.82 2.31
CA GLU A 188 21.93 -16.61 3.51
C GLU A 188 20.77 -15.97 4.25
N SER A 189 20.80 -14.65 4.41
CA SER A 189 19.70 -13.89 4.99
C SER A 189 18.41 -14.02 4.18
N LEU A 190 18.49 -13.92 2.85
CA LEU A 190 17.33 -14.10 1.99
C LEU A 190 16.70 -15.49 2.21
N ARG A 191 17.48 -16.56 2.13
CA ARG A 191 17.00 -17.95 2.27
C ARG A 191 16.36 -18.23 3.64
N ALA A 192 16.79 -17.52 4.68
CA ALA A 192 16.22 -17.67 6.02
C ALA A 192 14.77 -17.16 6.12
N GLU A 193 14.29 -16.35 5.18
CA GLU A 193 12.95 -15.75 5.21
C GLU A 193 11.84 -16.64 4.63
N GLY A 194 12.15 -17.87 4.20
CA GLY A 194 11.23 -18.75 3.46
C GLY A 194 10.11 -19.43 4.27
N GLU A 195 10.09 -19.31 5.60
CA GLU A 195 9.14 -20.05 6.47
C GLU A 195 7.65 -19.76 6.13
N HIS A 196 7.35 -18.55 5.66
CA HIS A 196 5.98 -18.16 5.27
C HIS A 196 5.77 -18.09 3.75
N LYS A 197 6.53 -18.85 2.96
CA LYS A 197 6.31 -18.96 1.51
C LYS A 197 4.86 -19.38 1.24
N SER A 198 4.07 -18.44 0.71
CA SER A 198 2.68 -18.65 0.30
C SER A 198 2.20 -17.44 -0.48
N ALA A 199 1.43 -17.69 -1.54
CA ALA A 199 0.94 -16.74 -2.52
C ALA A 199 0.44 -15.43 -1.92
N LEU A 200 -0.35 -15.48 -0.85
CA LEU A 200 -0.95 -14.28 -0.22
C LEU A 200 -0.40 -13.97 1.18
N GLN A 201 0.69 -14.63 1.59
CA GLN A 201 1.31 -14.42 2.92
C GLN A 201 2.73 -13.85 2.86
N SER A 202 3.44 -13.99 1.74
CA SER A 202 4.76 -13.42 1.53
C SER A 202 5.06 -13.15 0.04
N TRP A 203 6.11 -12.37 -0.20
CA TRP A 203 6.76 -12.20 -1.51
C TRP A 203 7.92 -13.18 -1.72
N TYR A 204 8.13 -14.11 -0.79
CA TYR A 204 9.33 -14.95 -0.78
C TYR A 204 9.45 -15.76 -2.07
N ALA A 205 8.35 -16.32 -2.58
CA ALA A 205 8.36 -17.08 -3.82
C ALA A 205 8.89 -16.27 -5.03
N GLU A 206 8.59 -14.97 -5.05
CA GLU A 206 9.05 -14.07 -6.10
C GLU A 206 10.50 -13.67 -5.94
N VAL A 207 10.97 -13.46 -4.70
CA VAL A 207 12.33 -12.97 -4.41
C VAL A 207 13.32 -14.06 -4.02
N GLU A 208 12.91 -15.32 -3.87
CA GLU A 208 13.76 -16.45 -3.44
C GLU A 208 14.98 -16.63 -4.33
N HIS A 209 14.82 -16.36 -5.63
CA HIS A 209 15.87 -16.45 -6.65
C HIS A 209 16.42 -15.07 -7.05
N PHE A 210 16.28 -14.06 -6.18
CA PHE A 210 16.86 -12.74 -6.41
C PHE A 210 18.38 -12.86 -6.63
N THR A 211 18.86 -12.24 -7.69
CA THR A 211 20.25 -12.41 -8.15
C THR A 211 21.00 -11.08 -8.09
N SER A 212 22.25 -11.12 -7.62
CA SER A 212 23.21 -10.03 -7.80
C SER A 212 23.70 -10.03 -9.26
N LEU A 213 23.35 -8.98 -9.99
CA LEU A 213 23.67 -8.82 -11.41
C LEU A 213 25.05 -8.18 -11.58
N PRO A 214 25.83 -8.56 -12.62
CA PRO A 214 27.14 -7.98 -12.89
C PRO A 214 27.08 -6.63 -13.63
N PHE A 215 25.88 -6.08 -13.85
CA PHE A 215 25.60 -4.84 -14.58
C PHE A 215 24.53 -4.02 -13.86
N ARG A 216 24.56 -2.70 -13.98
CA ARG A 216 23.52 -1.80 -13.48
C ARG A 216 22.33 -1.81 -14.45
N PRO A 217 21.15 -2.30 -14.04
CA PRO A 217 20.05 -2.57 -14.98
C PRO A 217 19.63 -1.37 -15.82
N ILE A 218 19.56 -0.18 -15.20
CA ILE A 218 19.07 1.04 -15.85
C ILE A 218 20.21 1.76 -16.57
N GLN A 219 21.33 2.01 -15.88
CA GLN A 219 22.43 2.84 -16.38
C GLN A 219 23.16 2.20 -17.55
N ASP A 220 23.29 0.86 -17.53
CA ASP A 220 23.98 0.12 -18.58
C ASP A 220 23.00 -0.30 -19.71
N GLY A 221 21.71 0.09 -19.62
CA GLY A 221 20.74 -0.03 -20.73
C GLY A 221 20.18 -1.43 -20.99
N HIS A 222 19.97 -2.24 -19.94
CA HIS A 222 19.56 -3.64 -20.07
C HIS A 222 18.04 -3.89 -20.10
N CYS A 223 17.23 -2.84 -20.00
CA CYS A 223 15.77 -2.92 -19.93
C CYS A 223 15.08 -2.38 -21.19
N ASP A 224 14.00 -3.06 -21.58
CA ASP A 224 13.11 -2.63 -22.67
C ASP A 224 12.12 -1.56 -22.17
N VAL A 225 11.76 -1.62 -20.89
CA VAL A 225 10.89 -0.65 -20.22
C VAL A 225 11.56 -0.18 -18.93
N ILE A 226 11.60 1.12 -18.70
CA ILE A 226 12.06 1.72 -17.45
C ILE A 226 10.88 2.46 -16.83
N ILE A 227 10.57 2.12 -15.58
CA ILE A 227 9.52 2.78 -14.80
C ILE A 227 10.20 3.71 -13.81
N ASP A 228 10.12 5.01 -14.11
CA ASP A 228 10.73 6.07 -13.28
C ASP A 228 9.89 6.44 -12.06
N LYS A 229 8.56 6.25 -12.14
CA LYS A 229 7.64 6.52 -11.03
C LYS A 229 7.68 5.40 -10.00
N PRO A 230 7.41 5.67 -8.70
CA PRO A 230 7.29 4.62 -7.69
C PRO A 230 6.20 3.62 -8.06
N VAL A 231 6.48 2.34 -7.86
CA VAL A 231 5.57 1.22 -8.16
C VAL A 231 5.23 0.46 -6.90
N TYR A 232 3.95 0.27 -6.64
CA TYR A 232 3.46 -0.66 -5.63
C TYR A 232 3.03 -1.96 -6.32
N PHE A 233 3.78 -3.03 -6.10
CA PHE A 233 3.37 -4.38 -6.46
C PHE A 233 2.41 -4.92 -5.41
N MET A 234 1.25 -5.43 -5.86
CA MET A 234 0.21 -5.95 -4.98
C MET A 234 -0.30 -7.31 -5.43
N LYS A 235 -0.40 -8.26 -4.50
CA LYS A 235 -1.16 -9.51 -4.69
C LYS A 235 -2.54 -9.36 -4.06
N LEU A 236 -3.60 -9.45 -4.86
CA LEU A 236 -4.97 -9.17 -4.42
C LEU A 236 -5.74 -10.45 -4.09
N ASP A 237 -6.44 -10.47 -2.95
CA ASP A 237 -7.24 -11.63 -2.54
C ASP A 237 -8.43 -11.86 -3.50
N ALA A 238 -9.48 -11.03 -3.41
CA ALA A 238 -10.66 -11.16 -4.26
C ALA A 238 -11.50 -9.87 -4.38
N GLY A 239 -11.42 -9.20 -5.53
CA GLY A 239 -12.13 -7.94 -5.83
C GLY A 239 -13.64 -8.05 -5.98
N VAL A 240 -14.19 -9.27 -6.01
CA VAL A 240 -15.64 -9.52 -6.05
C VAL A 240 -16.27 -9.65 -4.66
N ASN A 241 -15.48 -9.63 -3.58
CA ASN A 241 -15.97 -9.80 -2.22
C ASN A 241 -15.38 -8.73 -1.31
N MET A 242 -16.24 -7.86 -0.76
CA MET A 242 -15.85 -6.76 0.11
C MET A 242 -15.00 -7.21 1.30
N TYR A 243 -15.33 -8.34 1.93
CA TYR A 243 -14.56 -8.85 3.07
C TYR A 243 -13.11 -9.18 2.66
N HIS A 244 -12.92 -9.83 1.52
CA HIS A 244 -11.57 -10.14 1.03
C HIS A 244 -10.83 -8.90 0.54
N HIS A 245 -11.51 -8.05 -0.23
CA HIS A 245 -10.88 -6.89 -0.85
C HIS A 245 -10.56 -5.78 0.16
N PHE A 246 -11.28 -5.71 1.28
CA PHE A 246 -10.95 -4.80 2.37
C PHE A 246 -9.52 -5.04 2.88
N CYS A 247 -9.10 -6.31 2.97
CA CYS A 247 -7.73 -6.67 3.34
C CYS A 247 -6.70 -6.03 2.40
N ASP A 248 -6.97 -6.00 1.10
CA ASP A 248 -6.06 -5.44 0.11
C ASP A 248 -5.84 -3.95 0.38
N PHE A 249 -6.91 -3.19 0.62
CA PHE A 249 -6.82 -1.74 0.85
C PHE A 249 -6.20 -1.36 2.21
N ILE A 250 -6.58 -2.02 3.31
CA ILE A 250 -5.99 -1.71 4.63
C ILE A 250 -4.51 -2.07 4.68
N ASN A 251 -4.10 -3.18 4.05
CA ASN A 251 -2.69 -3.55 3.98
C ASN A 251 -1.90 -2.63 3.04
N LEU A 252 -2.51 -2.11 1.95
CA LEU A 252 -1.90 -1.05 1.14
C LEU A 252 -1.71 0.25 1.94
N TYR A 253 -2.74 0.69 2.67
CA TYR A 253 -2.63 1.87 3.54
C TYR A 253 -1.55 1.68 4.62
N THR A 254 -1.48 0.51 5.22
CA THR A 254 -0.42 0.16 6.18
C THR A 254 0.96 0.15 5.51
N SER A 255 1.04 -0.28 4.25
CA SER A 255 2.27 -0.23 3.44
C SER A 255 2.71 1.21 3.15
N ASN A 256 1.78 2.15 2.98
CA ASN A 256 2.09 3.58 2.84
C ASN A 256 2.77 4.15 4.11
N HIS A 257 2.33 3.71 5.29
CA HIS A 257 3.02 4.06 6.54
C HIS A 257 4.42 3.42 6.65
N LEU A 258 4.62 2.19 6.16
CA LEU A 258 5.95 1.56 6.12
C LEU A 258 6.88 2.25 5.12
N ASN A 259 6.37 2.59 3.94
CA ASN A 259 7.10 3.30 2.90
C ASN A 259 7.28 4.80 3.20
N ASN A 260 6.57 5.31 4.21
CA ASN A 260 6.51 6.72 4.57
C ASN A 260 6.13 7.64 3.40
N SER A 261 5.14 7.23 2.60
CA SER A 261 4.66 8.00 1.44
C SER A 261 3.16 7.79 1.22
N PHE A 262 2.45 8.89 0.96
CA PHE A 262 1.00 8.94 0.71
C PHE A 262 0.65 9.61 -0.62
N SER A 263 1.65 9.77 -1.51
CA SER A 263 1.42 10.32 -2.84
C SER A 263 0.51 9.40 -3.66
N THR A 264 -0.38 9.99 -4.45
CA THR A 264 -1.16 9.29 -5.48
C THR A 264 -0.45 9.26 -6.82
N ASP A 265 0.70 9.96 -6.96
CA ASP A 265 1.56 9.91 -8.15
C ASP A 265 2.42 8.63 -8.17
N VAL A 266 1.77 7.47 -8.10
CA VAL A 266 2.39 6.15 -8.03
C VAL A 266 1.66 5.18 -8.93
N PHE A 267 2.38 4.21 -9.51
CA PHE A 267 1.73 3.09 -10.20
C PHE A 267 1.42 1.96 -9.23
N ILE A 268 0.24 1.38 -9.35
CA ILE A 268 -0.09 0.12 -8.69
C ILE A 268 -0.10 -0.98 -9.75
N VAL A 269 0.79 -1.96 -9.59
CA VAL A 269 0.88 -3.13 -10.46
C VAL A 269 0.30 -4.33 -9.72
N MET A 270 -0.82 -4.82 -10.22
CA MET A 270 -1.43 -6.07 -9.77
C MET A 270 -0.55 -7.25 -10.21
N TRP A 271 0.05 -7.91 -9.24
CA TRP A 271 0.83 -9.12 -9.41
C TRP A 271 -0.11 -10.31 -9.65
N ASP A 272 -0.61 -10.40 -10.87
CA ASP A 272 -1.45 -11.50 -11.36
C ASP A 272 -0.82 -12.05 -12.64
N THR A 273 -0.42 -13.32 -12.60
CA THR A 273 0.24 -14.01 -13.70
C THR A 273 -0.74 -14.77 -14.59
N SER A 274 -2.03 -14.72 -14.28
CA SER A 274 -3.07 -15.37 -15.07
C SER A 274 -3.41 -14.58 -16.32
N THR A 275 -3.95 -15.29 -17.32
CA THR A 275 -4.55 -14.68 -18.52
C THR A 275 -5.98 -14.19 -18.29
N MET A 276 -6.56 -14.46 -17.12
CA MET A 276 -7.94 -14.09 -16.83
C MET A 276 -8.08 -12.59 -16.57
N GLY A 277 -9.25 -12.05 -16.91
CA GLY A 277 -9.63 -10.73 -16.41
C GLY A 277 -9.80 -10.75 -14.90
N TYR A 278 -9.42 -9.66 -14.22
CA TYR A 278 -9.73 -9.46 -12.81
C TYR A 278 -11.02 -8.64 -12.70
N SER A 279 -12.04 -9.21 -12.05
CA SER A 279 -13.27 -8.47 -11.75
C SER A 279 -13.13 -7.80 -10.39
N ASP A 280 -13.23 -6.47 -10.40
CA ASP A 280 -13.18 -5.65 -9.21
C ASP A 280 -14.49 -4.85 -9.08
N LEU A 281 -15.29 -5.20 -8.08
CA LEU A 281 -16.54 -4.49 -7.80
C LEU A 281 -16.30 -3.19 -7.03
N PHE A 282 -15.13 -3.00 -6.42
CA PHE A 282 -14.81 -1.83 -5.58
C PHE A 282 -13.68 -0.98 -6.17
N SER A 283 -13.47 -1.08 -7.49
CA SER A 283 -12.39 -0.40 -8.22
C SER A 283 -12.34 1.12 -8.02
N GLU A 284 -13.46 1.75 -7.69
CA GLU A 284 -13.51 3.17 -7.32
C GLU A 284 -12.61 3.52 -6.13
N THR A 285 -12.36 2.56 -5.22
CA THR A 285 -11.51 2.73 -4.03
C THR A 285 -10.05 2.98 -4.40
N TRP A 286 -9.57 2.53 -5.57
CA TRP A 286 -8.19 2.76 -6.02
C TRP A 286 -7.84 4.24 -6.17
N LYS A 287 -8.82 5.10 -6.43
CA LYS A 287 -8.65 6.57 -6.49
C LYS A 287 -8.15 7.17 -5.18
N ALA A 288 -8.24 6.43 -4.06
CA ALA A 288 -7.66 6.85 -2.79
C ALA A 288 -6.15 6.59 -2.66
N PHE A 289 -5.56 5.84 -3.60
CA PHE A 289 -4.17 5.37 -3.53
C PHE A 289 -3.34 5.70 -4.77
N THR A 290 -3.97 5.93 -5.93
CA THR A 290 -3.27 6.25 -7.17
C THR A 290 -4.13 7.12 -8.08
N ASP A 291 -3.48 8.03 -8.82
CA ASP A 291 -4.08 8.83 -9.89
C ASP A 291 -4.11 8.08 -11.24
N TYR A 292 -3.58 6.85 -11.27
CA TYR A 292 -3.42 6.04 -12.49
C TYR A 292 -4.28 4.77 -12.46
N PRO A 293 -4.62 4.21 -13.64
CA PRO A 293 -5.25 2.90 -13.73
C PRO A 293 -4.38 1.80 -13.11
N ILE A 294 -5.02 0.78 -12.52
CA ILE A 294 -4.32 -0.41 -12.02
C ILE A 294 -3.71 -1.17 -13.21
N ILE A 295 -2.40 -1.34 -13.18
CA ILE A 295 -1.64 -2.03 -14.21
C ILE A 295 -1.66 -3.52 -13.91
N ARG A 296 -1.97 -4.35 -14.89
CA ARG A 296 -1.86 -5.80 -14.76
C ARG A 296 -0.44 -6.23 -15.14
N LEU A 297 0.17 -7.15 -14.38
CA LEU A 297 1.55 -7.60 -14.64
C LEU A 297 1.77 -8.11 -16.08
N HIS A 298 0.75 -8.71 -16.70
CA HIS A 298 0.81 -9.18 -18.10
C HIS A 298 1.11 -8.09 -19.14
N GLU A 299 0.96 -6.80 -18.83
CA GLU A 299 1.33 -5.69 -19.72
C GLU A 299 2.85 -5.67 -19.99
N TYR A 300 3.61 -6.35 -19.13
CA TYR A 300 5.05 -6.54 -19.23
C TYR A 300 5.46 -7.88 -19.85
N ASP A 301 4.51 -8.70 -20.35
CA ASP A 301 4.82 -9.95 -21.04
C ASP A 301 5.86 -9.73 -22.15
N LYS A 302 6.87 -10.60 -22.16
CA LYS A 302 7.99 -10.59 -23.12
C LYS A 302 8.91 -9.37 -23.05
N LYS A 303 8.97 -8.66 -21.91
CA LYS A 303 9.82 -7.47 -21.73
C LYS A 303 10.75 -7.61 -20.54
N ARG A 304 11.93 -7.01 -20.64
CA ARG A 304 12.79 -6.73 -19.49
C ARG A 304 12.39 -5.38 -18.92
N VAL A 305 12.00 -5.36 -17.66
CA VAL A 305 11.47 -4.17 -16.98
C VAL A 305 12.40 -3.77 -15.86
N CYS A 306 12.78 -2.50 -15.86
CA CYS A 306 13.51 -1.88 -14.76
C CYS A 306 12.57 -0.97 -13.97
N VAL A 307 12.64 -1.06 -12.64
CA VAL A 307 11.83 -0.21 -11.76
C VAL A 307 12.76 0.57 -10.84
N ARG A 308 12.67 1.90 -10.86
CA ARG A 308 13.54 2.75 -10.04
C ARG A 308 13.24 2.66 -8.55
N ASP A 309 11.97 2.64 -8.19
CA ASP A 309 11.50 2.55 -6.81
C ASP A 309 10.30 1.60 -6.77
N ALA A 310 10.43 0.52 -6.02
CA ALA A 310 9.47 -0.57 -5.95
C ALA A 310 9.11 -0.87 -4.50
N VAL A 311 7.81 -0.90 -4.22
CA VAL A 311 7.24 -1.36 -2.96
C VAL A 311 6.51 -2.67 -3.21
N PHE A 312 6.94 -3.73 -2.56
CA PHE A 312 6.18 -4.98 -2.45
C PHE A 312 5.28 -4.86 -1.22
N SER A 313 3.99 -4.63 -1.45
CA SER A 313 3.06 -4.25 -0.37
C SER A 313 2.85 -5.39 0.63
N LEU A 314 2.41 -5.05 1.84
CA LEU A 314 1.84 -6.03 2.77
C LEU A 314 0.71 -6.83 2.09
N LEU A 315 0.63 -8.13 2.42
CA LEU A 315 -0.25 -9.08 1.73
C LEU A 315 -1.56 -9.33 2.49
N PRO A 316 -2.67 -9.63 1.80
CA PRO A 316 -3.99 -9.71 2.43
C PRO A 316 -4.17 -10.87 3.40
N ARG A 317 -3.37 -11.94 3.32
CA ARG A 317 -3.51 -13.15 4.16
C ARG A 317 -2.29 -13.45 5.03
N MET A 318 -1.42 -12.47 5.29
CA MET A 318 -0.28 -12.65 6.19
C MET A 318 -0.73 -13.22 7.55
N ARG A 319 0.05 -14.13 8.13
CA ARG A 319 -0.18 -14.55 9.52
C ARG A 319 0.01 -13.36 10.45
N TYR A 320 -1.00 -13.10 11.28
CA TYR A 320 -1.05 -11.90 12.12
C TYR A 320 -0.99 -10.59 11.31
N GLY A 321 -1.53 -10.60 10.09
CA GLY A 321 -1.71 -9.40 9.26
C GLY A 321 -2.99 -8.64 9.58
N MET A 322 -3.22 -7.50 8.92
CA MET A 322 -4.41 -6.69 9.17
C MET A 322 -5.67 -7.29 8.54
N TYR A 323 -6.78 -7.18 9.27
CA TYR A 323 -8.13 -7.64 8.94
C TYR A 323 -8.34 -9.17 8.86
N TYR A 324 -7.73 -9.89 7.90
CA TYR A 324 -8.10 -11.28 7.63
C TYR A 324 -7.66 -12.26 8.73
N ASN A 325 -6.39 -12.17 9.12
CA ASN A 325 -5.76 -13.01 10.15
C ASN A 325 -5.32 -12.16 11.35
N GLN A 326 -6.03 -11.07 11.60
CA GLN A 326 -5.69 -10.12 12.65
C GLN A 326 -5.93 -10.75 14.03
N PRO A 327 -4.98 -10.62 14.97
CA PRO A 327 -5.21 -11.03 16.35
C PRO A 327 -6.39 -10.27 16.95
N LEU A 328 -7.31 -10.98 17.60
CA LEU A 328 -8.34 -10.36 18.42
C LEU A 328 -7.84 -10.28 19.85
N VAL A 329 -7.48 -9.07 20.30
CA VAL A 329 -7.15 -8.84 21.70
C VAL A 329 -8.45 -8.70 22.47
N TYR A 330 -8.76 -9.72 23.27
CA TYR A 330 -10.01 -9.80 24.02
C TYR A 330 -10.24 -8.53 24.83
N GLY A 331 -11.47 -8.03 24.82
CA GLY A 331 -11.88 -6.92 25.65
C GLY A 331 -11.37 -5.55 25.22
N CYS A 332 -10.83 -5.42 24.01
CA CYS A 332 -10.32 -4.18 23.42
C CYS A 332 -10.98 -3.87 22.08
N HIS A 333 -11.13 -2.58 21.77
CA HIS A 333 -11.66 -2.07 20.51
C HIS A 333 -11.12 -0.66 20.21
N GLY A 334 -11.41 -0.13 19.02
CA GLY A 334 -11.03 1.23 18.62
C GLY A 334 -9.59 1.35 18.11
N SER A 335 -9.24 0.61 17.06
CA SER A 335 -7.93 0.76 16.42
C SER A 335 -7.82 2.11 15.72
N SER A 336 -6.81 2.88 16.10
CA SER A 336 -6.51 4.21 15.56
C SER A 336 -6.04 4.11 14.10
N LEU A 337 -5.33 3.04 13.73
CA LEU A 337 -4.96 2.72 12.35
C LEU A 337 -6.19 2.55 11.46
N PHE A 338 -7.20 1.82 11.92
CA PHE A 338 -8.45 1.62 11.16
C PHE A 338 -9.29 2.89 11.09
N GLU A 339 -9.30 3.69 12.16
CA GLU A 339 -9.93 5.01 12.14
C GLU A 339 -9.26 5.92 11.11
N ALA A 340 -7.94 6.03 11.13
CA ALA A 340 -7.16 6.82 10.18
C ALA A 340 -7.39 6.33 8.74
N PHE A 341 -7.38 5.01 8.52
CA PHE A 341 -7.72 4.43 7.21
C PHE A 341 -9.11 4.85 6.71
N ASN A 342 -10.12 4.83 7.58
CA ASN A 342 -11.47 5.25 7.25
C ASN A 342 -11.53 6.76 6.90
N GLN A 343 -10.83 7.59 7.68
CA GLN A 343 -10.71 9.04 7.40
C GLN A 343 -10.00 9.30 6.07
N HIS A 344 -8.93 8.56 5.78
CA HIS A 344 -8.18 8.61 4.51
C HIS A 344 -9.08 8.30 3.31
N LEU A 345 -9.81 7.19 3.35
CA LEU A 345 -10.73 6.81 2.27
C LEU A 345 -11.84 7.85 2.10
N ALA A 346 -12.48 8.27 3.20
CA ALA A 346 -13.57 9.24 3.13
C ALA A 346 -13.11 10.58 2.51
N HIS A 347 -11.94 11.07 2.89
CA HIS A 347 -11.35 12.28 2.32
C HIS A 347 -11.02 12.12 0.83
N ARG A 348 -10.22 11.11 0.46
CA ARG A 348 -9.72 10.95 -0.91
C ARG A 348 -10.83 10.62 -1.91
N LEU A 349 -11.84 9.85 -1.48
CA LEU A 349 -13.01 9.54 -2.30
C LEU A 349 -14.09 10.63 -2.24
N LYS A 350 -13.84 11.72 -1.51
CA LYS A 350 -14.76 12.87 -1.34
C LYS A 350 -16.14 12.42 -0.85
N LEU A 351 -16.17 11.46 0.06
CA LEU A 351 -17.41 10.95 0.63
C LEU A 351 -18.01 12.00 1.56
N THR A 352 -19.19 12.51 1.19
CA THR A 352 -19.94 13.41 2.04
C THR A 352 -20.68 12.60 3.10
N GLN A 353 -20.29 12.76 4.36
CA GLN A 353 -21.01 12.18 5.48
C GLN A 353 -22.05 13.19 5.97
N HIS A 354 -23.30 12.99 5.57
CA HIS A 354 -24.41 13.63 6.27
C HIS A 354 -24.49 12.98 7.66
N GLY A 355 -24.30 13.78 8.72
CA GLY A 355 -24.35 13.33 10.11
C GLY A 355 -25.67 12.62 10.45
N PRO A 356 -25.82 12.09 11.68
CA PRO A 356 -27.07 11.46 12.08
C PRO A 356 -28.24 12.43 11.83
N LEU A 357 -29.31 11.91 11.23
CA LEU A 357 -30.53 12.67 11.08
C LEU A 357 -31.25 12.64 12.43
N GLU A 358 -31.68 13.81 12.90
CA GLU A 358 -32.41 13.89 14.17
C GLU A 358 -33.67 13.01 14.11
N ASN A 359 -33.85 12.17 15.13
CA ASN A 359 -35.00 11.28 15.29
C ASN A 359 -35.24 10.30 14.13
N LYS A 360 -34.20 10.01 13.33
CA LYS A 360 -34.28 9.08 12.20
C LYS A 360 -33.20 8.00 12.26
N ILE A 361 -33.56 6.80 11.83
CA ILE A 361 -32.64 5.66 11.65
C ILE A 361 -32.51 5.41 10.15
N ARG A 362 -31.31 5.64 9.61
CA ARG A 362 -31.00 5.34 8.21
C ARG A 362 -30.74 3.84 8.05
N ILE A 363 -31.52 3.20 7.20
CA ILE A 363 -31.42 1.77 6.89
C ILE A 363 -31.08 1.64 5.41
N THR A 364 -29.90 1.12 5.12
CA THR A 364 -29.50 0.72 3.76
C THR A 364 -29.61 -0.79 3.63
N LEU A 365 -30.60 -1.27 2.90
CA LEU A 365 -30.74 -2.69 2.58
C LEU A 365 -29.90 -3.02 1.34
N LEU A 366 -28.89 -3.87 1.50
CA LEU A 366 -28.07 -4.37 0.40
C LEU A 366 -28.77 -5.54 -0.28
N SER A 367 -29.50 -5.24 -1.36
CA SER A 367 -30.17 -6.23 -2.20
C SER A 367 -29.14 -7.01 -3.01
N ARG A 368 -29.03 -8.31 -2.74
CA ARG A 368 -28.25 -9.24 -3.56
C ARG A 368 -29.15 -9.80 -4.64
N LYS A 369 -29.09 -9.24 -5.85
CA LYS A 369 -29.75 -9.83 -7.02
C LYS A 369 -28.84 -10.89 -7.63
N THR A 370 -28.74 -12.04 -6.97
CA THR A 370 -27.92 -13.17 -7.40
C THR A 370 -28.80 -14.34 -7.86
N LYS A 371 -28.21 -15.35 -8.53
CA LYS A 371 -28.95 -16.57 -8.91
C LYS A 371 -29.42 -17.37 -7.68
N TYR A 372 -28.72 -17.23 -6.55
CA TYR A 372 -28.97 -17.90 -5.28
C TYR A 372 -28.89 -16.88 -4.14
N ARG A 373 -29.48 -17.17 -2.97
CA ARG A 373 -29.43 -16.32 -1.75
C ARG A 373 -30.14 -14.94 -1.87
N ASN A 374 -31.30 -14.92 -2.53
CA ASN A 374 -32.15 -13.74 -2.59
C ASN A 374 -33.04 -13.65 -1.34
N ILE A 375 -33.36 -12.43 -0.91
CA ILE A 375 -34.37 -12.18 0.12
C ILE A 375 -35.74 -12.34 -0.57
N LEU A 376 -36.42 -13.46 -0.32
CA LEU A 376 -37.64 -13.83 -1.06
C LEU A 376 -38.78 -12.83 -0.90
N ASN A 377 -38.85 -12.17 0.25
CA ASN A 377 -39.85 -11.17 0.60
C ASN A 377 -39.25 -9.75 0.74
N GLU A 378 -38.19 -9.43 -0.02
CA GLU A 378 -37.50 -8.13 0.05
C GLU A 378 -38.48 -6.96 -0.04
N ASP A 379 -39.39 -7.00 -1.01
CA ASP A 379 -40.38 -5.94 -1.22
C ASP A 379 -41.33 -5.77 -0.01
N GLU A 380 -41.73 -6.88 0.62
CA GLU A 380 -42.58 -6.84 1.82
C GLU A 380 -41.81 -6.26 3.01
N LEU A 381 -40.55 -6.67 3.19
CA LEU A 381 -39.67 -6.16 4.23
C LEU A 381 -39.44 -4.65 4.07
N VAL A 382 -39.13 -4.19 2.85
CA VAL A 382 -38.92 -2.77 2.54
C VAL A 382 -40.19 -1.96 2.76
N LYS A 383 -41.35 -2.48 2.35
CA LYS A 383 -42.65 -1.83 2.62
C LYS A 383 -42.92 -1.73 4.11
N ALA A 384 -42.70 -2.80 4.88
CA ALA A 384 -42.88 -2.80 6.33
C ALA A 384 -41.94 -1.80 7.01
N MET A 385 -40.66 -1.77 6.67
CA MET A 385 -39.71 -0.81 7.23
C MET A 385 -40.11 0.64 6.91
N LYS A 386 -40.61 0.91 5.70
CA LYS A 386 -41.08 2.25 5.32
C LYS A 386 -42.34 2.73 6.06
N THR A 387 -43.10 1.84 6.70
CA THR A 387 -44.23 2.24 7.55
C THR A 387 -43.81 2.76 8.93
N VAL A 388 -42.57 2.49 9.35
CA VAL A 388 -42.03 3.01 10.60
C VAL A 388 -41.55 4.44 10.37
N GLY A 389 -42.23 5.40 11.00
CA GLY A 389 -41.96 6.83 10.79
C GLY A 389 -40.55 7.29 11.16
N GLU A 390 -39.84 6.53 12.00
CA GLU A 390 -38.43 6.77 12.36
C GLU A 390 -37.45 6.30 11.30
N PHE A 391 -37.84 5.41 10.37
CA PHE A 391 -36.90 4.81 9.43
C PHE A 391 -36.80 5.60 8.13
N GLU A 392 -35.56 5.82 7.68
CA GLU A 392 -35.25 6.26 6.34
C GLU A 392 -34.61 5.10 5.57
N VAL A 393 -35.39 4.48 4.69
CA VAL A 393 -35.03 3.20 4.08
C VAL A 393 -34.63 3.40 2.62
N GLN A 394 -33.41 2.98 2.29
CA GLN A 394 -32.90 2.87 0.93
C GLN A 394 -32.57 1.42 0.62
N VAL A 395 -32.90 0.97 -0.60
CA VAL A 395 -32.45 -0.32 -1.13
C VAL A 395 -31.36 -0.04 -2.15
N VAL A 396 -30.22 -0.70 -1.99
CA VAL A 396 -29.08 -0.58 -2.91
C VAL A 396 -28.75 -1.97 -3.44
N THR A 397 -28.63 -2.08 -4.75
CA THR A 397 -28.09 -3.29 -5.39
C THR A 397 -26.65 -3.01 -5.79
N TYR A 398 -25.71 -3.81 -5.28
CA TYR A 398 -24.31 -3.75 -5.70
C TYR A 398 -24.05 -4.84 -6.74
N ASN A 399 -24.56 -4.61 -7.95
CA ASN A 399 -24.37 -5.47 -9.11
C ASN A 399 -23.73 -4.67 -10.24
N ARG A 400 -22.99 -5.35 -11.12
CA ARG A 400 -22.67 -4.81 -12.45
C ARG A 400 -23.94 -4.57 -13.26
#